data_AF-A0A2C6C349-F1
#
_entry.id   AF-A0A2C6C349-F1
#
_cell.length_a   1.000
_cell.length_b   1.000
_cell.length_c   1.000
_cell.angle_alpha   90.00
_cell.angle_beta   90.00
_cell.angle_gamma   90.00
#
_symmetry.space_group_name_H-M   'P 1'
#
loop_
_entity.id
_entity.type
_entity.pdbx_description
1 polymer ?
#
loop_
_entity_poly.entity_id
_entity_poly.type
_entity_poly.pdbx_seq_one_letter_code
_entity_poly.pdbx_strand_id
1 'polypeptide(L)'
;MERIVYIRGKFRGTNKEMKEAYFYAKEMMRKYDLEPQYIVVMAEEGWTGDKILTIKRKEKQLLEDLEKNKKIESIEVITKEMEGKEIIDNKSYFLIDKEDGVIVFWTNTNIEEINFKEILENMKEYVEPGIEEICDWESDAIPLRYIWEGEKTLTPDNIIPKKVTHIYKKVTPLDIPIEV
;
A
#
# COMPACT_ATOMS: atom_id res chain seq x y z
N MET A 1 6.34 -17.09 3.37
CA MET A 1 4.96 -16.62 3.50
C MET A 1 4.92 -15.12 3.59
N GLU A 2 4.26 -14.52 2.63
CA GLU A 2 4.06 -13.09 2.48
C GLU A 2 2.61 -12.77 2.80
N ARG A 3 2.37 -11.57 3.32
CA ARG A 3 1.02 -11.07 3.57
C ARG A 3 0.85 -9.69 3.01
N ILE A 4 -0.30 -9.47 2.39
CA ILE A 4 -0.66 -8.22 1.77
C ILE A 4 -2.10 -7.88 2.07
N VAL A 5 -2.30 -6.63 2.44
CA VAL A 5 -3.62 -6.03 2.50
C VAL A 5 -3.66 -4.87 1.52
N TYR A 6 -4.75 -4.76 0.78
CA TYR A 6 -4.97 -3.60 -0.06
C TYR A 6 -6.44 -3.20 -0.09
N ILE A 7 -6.63 -1.93 -0.42
CA ILE A 7 -7.92 -1.35 -0.76
C ILE A 7 -7.76 -0.75 -2.16
N ARG A 8 -8.53 -1.25 -3.12
CA ARG A 8 -8.70 -0.61 -4.43
C ARG A 8 -10.00 0.17 -4.42
N GLY A 9 -9.88 1.48 -4.54
CA GLY A 9 -10.98 2.44 -4.59
C GLY A 9 -10.43 3.83 -4.84
N LYS A 10 -11.29 4.77 -5.21
CA LYS A 10 -10.86 6.14 -5.48
C LYS A 10 -10.21 6.73 -4.23
N PHE A 11 -8.94 7.14 -4.32
CA PHE A 11 -8.25 7.79 -3.20
C PHE A 11 -9.02 9.02 -2.75
N ARG A 12 -9.32 9.06 -1.44
CA ARG A 12 -10.02 10.16 -0.81
C ARG A 12 -9.03 11.26 -0.48
N GLY A 13 -9.14 12.35 -1.23
CA GLY A 13 -8.59 13.63 -0.81
C GLY A 13 -7.52 14.21 -1.71
N THR A 14 -6.93 15.26 -1.17
CA THR A 14 -5.96 16.14 -1.79
C THR A 14 -4.53 15.74 -1.41
N ASN A 15 -3.55 16.57 -1.73
CA ASN A 15 -2.18 16.39 -1.24
C ASN A 15 -2.10 16.45 0.30
N LYS A 16 -3.07 17.06 0.97
CA LYS A 16 -3.14 17.07 2.43
C LYS A 16 -3.38 15.66 2.98
N GLU A 17 -4.41 14.96 2.50
CA GLU A 17 -4.72 13.59 2.90
C GLU A 17 -3.60 12.63 2.48
N MET A 18 -2.94 12.88 1.34
CA MET A 18 -1.77 12.10 0.93
C MET A 18 -0.57 12.29 1.89
N LYS A 19 -0.36 13.50 2.41
CA LYS A 19 0.65 13.77 3.45
C LYS A 19 0.30 13.06 4.77
N GLU A 20 -0.97 13.06 5.15
CA GLU A 20 -1.46 12.35 6.34
C GLU A 20 -1.25 10.82 6.19
N ALA A 21 -1.64 10.24 5.05
CA ALA A 21 -1.42 8.83 4.73
C ALA A 21 0.08 8.45 4.70
N TYR A 22 0.95 9.32 4.19
CA TYR A 22 2.40 9.13 4.22
C TYR A 22 2.95 9.05 5.66
N PHE A 23 2.50 9.94 6.55
CA PHE A 23 2.91 9.88 7.96
C PHE A 23 2.37 8.64 8.66
N TYR A 24 1.09 8.32 8.43
CA TYR A 24 0.48 7.10 8.92
C TYR A 24 1.28 5.86 8.51
N ALA A 25 1.64 5.74 7.23
CA ALA A 25 2.43 4.63 6.73
C ALA A 25 3.75 4.49 7.51
N LYS A 26 4.47 5.59 7.70
CA LYS A 26 5.74 5.58 8.46
C LYS A 26 5.56 5.19 9.93
N GLU A 27 4.57 5.74 10.61
CA GLU A 27 4.31 5.46 12.02
C GLU A 27 3.86 4.01 12.23
N MET A 28 2.97 3.53 11.38
CA MET A 28 2.49 2.15 11.38
C MET A 28 3.63 1.17 11.11
N MET A 29 4.46 1.40 10.09
CA MET A 29 5.59 0.53 9.79
C MET A 29 6.59 0.48 10.97
N ARG A 30 6.87 1.62 11.61
CA ARG A 30 7.71 1.67 12.83
C ARG A 30 7.13 0.91 14.01
N LYS A 31 5.80 0.96 14.20
CA LYS A 31 5.11 0.22 15.26
C LYS A 31 5.37 -1.29 15.17
N TYR A 32 5.66 -1.81 13.98
CA TYR A 32 5.91 -3.22 13.71
C TYR A 32 7.37 -3.53 13.33
N ASP A 33 8.33 -2.71 13.75
CA ASP A 33 9.77 -2.91 13.50
C ASP A 33 10.15 -3.01 12.00
N LEU A 34 9.38 -2.32 11.16
CA LEU A 34 9.63 -2.14 9.73
C LEU A 34 10.13 -0.71 9.49
N GLU A 35 11.37 -0.37 9.89
CA GLU A 35 11.86 1.01 9.76
C GLU A 35 11.80 1.49 8.30
N PRO A 36 11.06 2.56 7.98
CA PRO A 36 11.03 3.14 6.65
C PRO A 36 12.37 3.75 6.27
N GLN A 37 12.96 3.28 5.17
CA GLN A 37 14.29 3.71 4.74
C GLN A 37 14.25 4.45 3.40
N TYR A 38 13.37 4.01 2.51
CA TYR A 38 13.32 4.47 1.14
C TYR A 38 11.91 4.92 0.74
N ILE A 39 11.86 5.79 -0.26
CA ILE A 39 10.65 6.23 -0.92
C ILE A 39 10.78 6.15 -2.44
N VAL A 40 9.68 5.84 -3.09
CA VAL A 40 9.46 6.08 -4.51
C VAL A 40 8.33 7.09 -4.60
N VAL A 41 8.48 8.08 -5.48
CA VAL A 41 7.47 9.12 -5.69
C VAL A 41 7.31 9.29 -7.19
N MET A 42 6.07 9.12 -7.67
CA MET A 42 5.69 9.45 -9.04
C MET A 42 4.95 10.78 -9.05
N ALA A 43 5.36 11.68 -9.93
CA ALA A 43 4.84 13.02 -10.06
C ALA A 43 5.14 13.56 -11.47
N GLU A 44 4.34 14.51 -11.94
CA GLU A 44 4.51 15.10 -13.28
C GLU A 44 5.86 15.85 -13.41
N GLU A 45 6.34 16.46 -12.33
CA GLU A 45 7.55 17.30 -12.35
C GLU A 45 8.38 17.18 -11.08
N GLY A 46 9.70 17.39 -11.20
CA GLY A 46 10.63 17.50 -10.06
C GLY A 46 11.08 16.17 -9.44
N TRP A 47 10.48 15.07 -9.87
CA TRP A 47 10.87 13.71 -9.53
C TRP A 47 11.33 13.01 -10.80
N THR A 48 12.60 12.62 -10.86
CA THR A 48 13.07 11.72 -11.92
C THR A 48 12.58 10.32 -11.52
N GLY A 49 11.46 9.87 -12.10
CA GLY A 49 10.65 8.72 -11.71
C GLY A 49 11.38 7.39 -11.41
N ASP A 50 10.62 6.40 -10.92
CA ASP A 50 10.95 5.00 -10.56
C ASP A 50 12.24 4.77 -9.76
N LYS A 51 12.87 5.81 -9.22
CA LYS A 51 14.06 5.67 -8.39
C LYS A 51 13.65 5.47 -6.94
N ILE A 52 14.14 4.37 -6.37
CA ILE A 52 14.18 4.18 -4.92
C ILE A 52 15.16 5.20 -4.34
N LEU A 53 14.65 6.10 -3.51
CA LEU A 53 15.41 7.20 -2.91
C LEU A 53 15.40 7.10 -1.40
N THR A 54 16.48 7.52 -0.73
CA THR A 54 16.51 7.51 0.74
C THR A 54 15.58 8.59 1.32
N ILE A 55 14.68 8.20 2.23
CA ILE A 55 13.74 9.11 2.92
C ILE A 55 14.48 10.30 3.53
N LYS A 56 15.56 10.05 4.27
CA LYS A 56 16.37 11.09 4.94
C LYS A 56 16.81 12.23 4.01
N ARG A 57 16.98 11.97 2.71
CA ARG A 57 17.42 12.98 1.73
C ARG A 57 16.27 13.66 0.99
N LYS A 58 15.12 12.97 0.86
CA LYS A 58 14.05 13.35 -0.06
C LYS A 58 12.72 13.69 0.61
N GLU A 59 12.55 13.34 1.88
CA GLU A 59 11.33 13.64 2.64
C GLU A 59 11.01 15.13 2.64
N LYS A 60 11.99 16.01 2.90
CA LYS A 60 11.76 17.46 2.86
C LYS A 60 11.20 17.93 1.51
N GLN A 61 11.74 17.41 0.41
CA GLN A 61 11.25 17.74 -0.94
C GLN A 61 9.80 17.27 -1.12
N LEU A 62 9.48 16.03 -0.72
CA LEU A 62 8.13 15.49 -0.80
C LEU A 62 7.13 16.33 0.00
N LEU A 63 7.47 16.70 1.24
CA LEU A 63 6.59 17.50 2.08
C LEU A 63 6.34 18.90 1.49
N GLU A 64 7.37 19.56 0.95
CA GLU A 64 7.23 20.84 0.26
C GLU A 64 6.37 20.73 -1.02
N ASP A 65 6.52 19.66 -1.78
CA ASP A 65 5.76 19.45 -3.02
C ASP A 65 4.28 19.19 -2.73
N LEU A 66 3.98 18.42 -1.67
CA LEU A 66 2.62 18.21 -1.17
C LEU A 66 1.99 19.52 -0.68
N GLU A 67 2.72 20.32 0.12
CA GLU A 67 2.26 21.63 0.62
C GLU A 67 2.01 22.65 -0.49
N LYS A 68 2.81 22.60 -1.56
CA LYS A 68 2.64 23.45 -2.75
C LYS A 68 1.58 22.91 -3.72
N ASN A 69 0.84 21.86 -3.35
CA ASN A 69 -0.18 21.22 -4.18
C ASN A 69 0.33 20.79 -5.56
N LYS A 70 1.60 20.37 -5.68
CA LYS A 70 2.10 19.79 -6.93
C LYS A 70 1.40 18.46 -7.23
N LYS A 71 1.25 18.11 -8.51
CA LYS A 71 0.63 16.83 -8.88
C LYS A 71 1.56 15.65 -8.56
N ILE A 72 1.31 15.02 -7.42
CA ILE A 72 1.88 13.73 -7.01
C ILE A 72 0.86 12.64 -7.36
N GLU A 73 1.31 11.64 -8.10
CA GLU A 73 0.52 10.51 -8.57
C GLU A 73 0.56 9.37 -7.55
N SER A 74 1.76 9.02 -7.07
CA SER A 74 1.91 7.98 -6.05
C SER A 74 3.10 8.22 -5.12
N ILE A 75 2.98 7.64 -3.93
CA ILE A 75 4.04 7.58 -2.91
C ILE A 75 4.14 6.13 -2.43
N GLU A 76 5.32 5.56 -2.52
CA GLU A 76 5.66 4.26 -1.94
C GLU A 76 6.69 4.46 -0.82
N VAL A 77 6.45 3.85 0.33
CA VAL A 77 7.34 3.85 1.50
C VAL A 77 7.87 2.44 1.70
N ILE A 78 9.19 2.26 1.72
CA ILE A 78 9.81 0.93 1.64
C ILE A 78 10.78 0.71 2.80
N THR A 79 10.70 -0.50 3.37
CA THR A 79 11.74 -1.07 4.23
C THR A 79 12.47 -2.16 3.45
N LYS A 80 13.79 -2.05 3.38
CA LYS A 80 14.64 -3.07 2.77
C LYS A 80 15.23 -3.98 3.84
N GLU A 81 15.38 -5.24 3.49
CA GLU A 81 16.21 -6.18 4.23
C GLU A 81 17.68 -5.95 3.88
N MET A 82 18.53 -5.91 4.90
CA MET A 82 19.93 -5.53 4.78
C MET A 82 20.83 -6.57 5.44
N GLU A 83 21.90 -6.98 4.76
CA GLU A 83 23.03 -7.70 5.36
C GLU A 83 24.26 -6.80 5.32
N GLY A 84 24.63 -6.28 6.50
CA GLY A 84 25.66 -5.25 6.62
C GLY A 84 25.27 -3.96 5.89
N LYS A 85 25.85 -3.73 4.71
CA LYS A 85 25.61 -2.55 3.86
C LYS A 85 24.88 -2.86 2.57
N GLU A 86 24.60 -4.13 2.30
CA GLU A 86 23.98 -4.58 1.05
C GLU A 86 22.47 -4.76 1.26
N ILE A 87 21.69 -4.36 0.25
CA ILE A 87 20.24 -4.61 0.19
C ILE A 87 20.08 -6.02 -0.36
N ILE A 88 19.41 -6.89 0.39
CA ILE A 88 19.11 -8.26 -0.05
C ILE A 88 17.75 -8.31 -0.74
N ASP A 89 16.73 -7.75 -0.09
CA ASP A 89 15.35 -7.79 -0.60
C ASP A 89 14.48 -6.65 -0.03
N ASN A 90 13.22 -6.60 -0.45
CA ASN A 90 12.16 -5.87 0.23
C ASN A 90 11.68 -6.63 1.46
N LYS A 91 11.57 -5.92 2.58
CA LYS A 91 10.97 -6.43 3.82
C LYS A 91 9.48 -6.07 3.92
N SER A 92 9.15 -4.85 3.50
CA SER A 92 7.79 -4.35 3.42
C SER A 92 7.70 -3.11 2.53
N TYR A 93 6.49 -2.81 2.06
CA TYR A 93 6.16 -1.53 1.46
C TYR A 93 4.74 -1.09 1.79
N PHE A 94 4.53 0.22 1.76
CA PHE A 94 3.22 0.86 1.79
C PHE A 94 3.09 1.77 0.56
N LEU A 95 2.09 1.54 -0.27
CA LEU A 95 1.84 2.30 -1.49
C LEU A 95 0.54 3.09 -1.38
N ILE A 96 0.59 4.34 -1.82
CA ILE A 96 -0.57 5.19 -2.07
C ILE A 96 -0.51 5.57 -3.56
N ASP A 97 -1.43 5.03 -4.36
CA ASP A 97 -1.52 5.31 -5.79
C ASP A 97 -2.87 5.97 -6.12
N LYS A 98 -2.83 7.22 -6.58
CA LYS A 98 -4.03 7.98 -6.93
C LYS A 98 -4.51 7.70 -8.35
N GLU A 99 -3.61 7.36 -9.26
CA GLU A 99 -3.94 7.09 -10.66
C GLU A 99 -4.67 5.75 -10.77
N ASP A 100 -4.12 4.71 -10.14
CA ASP A 100 -4.74 3.38 -10.11
C ASP A 100 -5.83 3.26 -9.03
N GLY A 101 -5.89 4.21 -8.08
CA GLY A 101 -6.84 4.18 -6.97
C GLY A 101 -6.59 2.98 -6.08
N VAL A 102 -5.35 2.79 -5.63
CA VAL A 102 -4.94 1.65 -4.81
C VAL A 102 -4.15 2.15 -3.62
N ILE A 103 -4.47 1.64 -2.43
CA ILE A 103 -3.64 1.74 -1.24
C ILE A 103 -3.28 0.33 -0.80
N VAL A 104 -1.99 0.06 -0.62
CA VAL A 104 -1.45 -1.28 -0.37
C VAL A 104 -0.51 -1.25 0.82
N PHE A 105 -0.57 -2.28 1.65
CA PHE A 105 0.50 -2.64 2.57
C PHE A 105 0.89 -4.11 2.37
N TRP A 106 2.17 -4.36 2.11
CA TRP A 106 2.74 -5.69 1.92
C TRP A 106 3.93 -5.90 2.87
N THR A 107 4.08 -7.12 3.37
CA THR A 107 5.28 -7.55 4.10
C THR A 107 5.45 -9.07 4.09
N ASN A 108 6.68 -9.52 4.25
CA ASN A 108 7.05 -10.93 4.38
C ASN A 108 7.66 -11.29 5.76
N THR A 109 7.68 -10.34 6.71
CA THR A 109 8.35 -10.51 8.01
C THR A 109 7.36 -10.42 9.18
N ASN A 110 7.52 -11.29 10.19
CA ASN A 110 6.79 -11.28 11.46
C ASN A 110 5.27 -11.09 11.32
N ILE A 111 4.66 -11.69 10.29
CA ILE A 111 3.25 -11.49 9.95
C ILE A 111 2.27 -11.85 11.08
N GLU A 112 2.66 -12.73 12.01
CA GLU A 112 1.85 -13.09 13.18
C GLU A 112 1.79 -11.97 14.23
N GLU A 113 2.79 -11.09 14.27
CA GLU A 113 2.88 -9.96 15.21
C GLU A 113 2.17 -8.70 14.67
N ILE A 114 1.80 -8.69 13.39
CA ILE A 114 1.21 -7.55 12.71
C ILE A 114 -0.32 -7.62 12.76
N ASN A 115 -0.95 -6.56 13.26
CA ASN A 115 -2.40 -6.45 13.28
C ASN A 115 -2.94 -5.90 11.94
N PHE A 116 -3.05 -6.78 10.94
CA PHE A 116 -3.55 -6.43 9.61
C PHE A 116 -4.97 -5.90 9.60
N LYS A 117 -5.83 -6.34 10.54
CA LYS A 117 -7.20 -5.83 10.68
C LYS A 117 -7.21 -4.34 11.06
N GLU A 118 -6.35 -3.95 12.00
CA GLU A 118 -6.18 -2.54 12.39
C GLU A 118 -5.61 -1.72 11.24
N ILE A 119 -4.60 -2.25 10.53
CA ILE A 119 -4.01 -1.56 9.37
C ILE A 119 -5.07 -1.30 8.30
N LEU A 120 -5.84 -2.34 7.95
CA LEU A 120 -6.88 -2.26 6.95
C LEU A 120 -8.00 -1.29 7.34
N GLU A 121 -8.41 -1.27 8.61
CA GLU A 121 -9.44 -0.33 9.08
C GLU A 121 -8.99 1.14 8.96
N ASN A 122 -7.73 1.43 9.32
CA ASN A 122 -7.17 2.77 9.16
C ASN A 122 -7.00 3.15 7.68
N MET A 123 -6.64 2.20 6.81
CA MET A 123 -6.48 2.46 5.37
C MET A 123 -7.80 2.92 4.71
N LYS A 124 -8.96 2.48 5.21
CA LYS A 124 -10.28 2.90 4.69
C LYS A 124 -10.51 4.40 4.81
N GLU A 125 -9.87 5.08 5.77
CA GLU A 125 -10.05 6.53 5.94
C GLU A 125 -9.59 7.33 4.72
N TYR A 126 -8.67 6.76 3.94
CA TYR A 126 -8.04 7.37 2.76
C TYR A 126 -8.69 6.94 1.44
N VAL A 127 -9.81 6.22 1.47
CA VAL A 127 -10.53 5.77 0.25
C VAL A 127 -11.98 6.28 0.29
N GLU A 128 -12.52 6.64 -0.88
CA GLU A 128 -13.89 7.12 -0.98
C GLU A 128 -14.88 5.97 -0.72
N PRO A 129 -15.87 6.15 0.18
CA PRO A 129 -16.82 5.10 0.50
C PRO A 129 -17.68 4.76 -0.71
N GLY A 130 -17.82 3.46 -1.00
CA GLY A 130 -18.85 2.92 -1.89
C GLY A 130 -18.36 2.21 -3.15
N ILE A 131 -17.07 2.24 -3.48
CA ILE A 131 -16.47 1.28 -4.44
C ILE A 131 -15.08 0.93 -3.95
N GLU A 132 -15.02 -0.03 -3.02
CA GLU A 132 -13.77 -0.55 -2.48
C GLU A 132 -13.72 -2.06 -2.71
N GLU A 133 -12.65 -2.54 -3.34
CA GLU A 133 -12.23 -3.94 -3.26
C GLU A 133 -11.20 -4.03 -2.15
N ILE A 134 -11.50 -4.83 -1.13
CA ILE A 134 -10.60 -5.02 0.00
C ILE A 134 -10.09 -6.46 -0.02
N CYS A 135 -8.77 -6.62 0.06
CA CYS A 135 -8.12 -7.91 0.05
C CYS A 135 -7.23 -8.06 1.29
N ASP A 136 -7.28 -9.25 1.90
CA ASP A 136 -6.29 -9.74 2.87
C ASP A 136 -5.80 -11.10 2.36
N TRP A 137 -4.57 -11.10 1.87
CA TRP A 137 -3.97 -12.21 1.14
C TRP A 137 -2.69 -12.65 1.83
N GLU A 138 -2.61 -13.95 2.09
CA GLU A 138 -1.46 -14.61 2.69
C GLU A 138 -1.04 -15.75 1.76
N SER A 139 0.16 -15.67 1.18
CA SER A 139 0.65 -16.66 0.22
C SER A 139 2.17 -16.65 0.15
N ASP A 140 2.75 -17.70 -0.43
CA ASP A 140 4.17 -17.73 -0.79
C ASP A 140 4.48 -16.97 -2.09
N ALA A 141 3.47 -16.33 -2.70
CA ALA A 141 3.62 -15.45 -3.85
C ALA A 141 2.77 -14.17 -3.74
N ILE A 142 3.41 -13.02 -4.01
CA ILE A 142 2.74 -11.72 -4.14
C ILE A 142 1.83 -11.71 -5.38
N PRO A 143 0.53 -11.43 -5.25
CA PRO A 143 -0.39 -11.38 -6.38
C PRO A 143 -0.33 -10.02 -7.08
N LEU A 144 0.87 -9.48 -7.39
CA LEU A 144 1.06 -8.13 -7.95
C LEU A 144 0.13 -7.84 -9.14
N ARG A 145 0.01 -8.82 -10.04
CA ARG A 145 -0.86 -8.71 -11.21
C ARG A 145 -2.34 -8.55 -10.84
N TYR A 146 -2.81 -9.26 -9.83
CA TYR A 146 -4.18 -9.14 -9.34
C TYR A 146 -4.41 -7.78 -8.67
N ILE A 147 -3.44 -7.26 -7.90
CA ILE A 147 -3.51 -5.93 -7.25
C ILE A 147 -3.70 -4.80 -8.26
N TRP A 148 -3.17 -4.94 -9.48
CA TRP A 148 -3.31 -3.92 -10.53
C TRP A 148 -4.47 -4.22 -11.49
N GLU A 149 -4.61 -5.46 -11.96
CA GLU A 149 -5.56 -5.82 -13.03
C GLU A 149 -6.91 -6.34 -12.51
N GLY A 150 -7.02 -6.69 -11.22
CA GLY A 150 -8.24 -7.17 -10.56
C GLY A 150 -8.69 -8.56 -11.03
N GLU A 151 -9.99 -8.84 -10.96
CA GLU A 151 -10.59 -10.15 -11.32
C GLU A 151 -10.22 -10.67 -12.73
N LYS A 152 -9.74 -9.81 -13.64
CA LYS A 152 -9.31 -10.18 -14.99
C LYS A 152 -8.17 -11.21 -15.00
N THR A 153 -7.39 -11.33 -13.92
CA THR A 153 -6.24 -12.24 -13.84
C THR A 153 -6.57 -13.60 -13.25
N LEU A 154 -7.81 -13.83 -12.81
CA LEU A 154 -8.26 -15.08 -12.16
C LEU A 154 -8.48 -16.26 -13.14
N THR A 155 -7.78 -16.30 -14.28
CA THR A 155 -7.91 -17.41 -15.23
C THR A 155 -7.19 -18.67 -14.71
N PRO A 156 -7.76 -19.88 -14.88
CA PRO A 156 -7.22 -21.13 -14.32
C PRO A 156 -5.78 -21.46 -14.69
N ASP A 157 -5.32 -20.99 -15.86
CA ASP A 157 -3.98 -21.25 -16.40
C ASP A 157 -2.92 -20.25 -15.90
N ASN A 158 -3.34 -19.13 -15.29
CA ASN A 158 -2.44 -18.22 -14.61
C ASN A 158 -2.26 -18.76 -13.19
N ILE A 159 -1.07 -19.24 -12.88
CA ILE A 159 -0.68 -19.87 -11.61
C ILE A 159 -1.19 -19.05 -10.42
N ILE A 160 -2.28 -19.52 -9.79
CA ILE A 160 -2.73 -19.07 -8.47
C ILE A 160 -2.79 -20.30 -7.55
N PRO A 161 -1.84 -20.46 -6.63
CA PRO A 161 -2.04 -21.22 -5.40
C PRO A 161 -1.71 -20.36 -4.16
N LYS A 162 -2.30 -20.50 -2.97
CA LYS A 162 -3.40 -21.29 -2.41
C LYS A 162 -3.91 -20.45 -1.23
N LYS A 163 -5.23 -20.28 -1.13
CA LYS A 163 -5.96 -19.60 -0.03
C LYS A 163 -5.95 -18.07 -0.11
N VAL A 164 -6.88 -17.55 -0.91
CA VAL A 164 -7.50 -16.27 -0.59
C VAL A 164 -8.17 -16.43 0.77
N THR A 165 -7.72 -15.70 1.79
CA THR A 165 -8.36 -15.77 3.10
C THR A 165 -9.70 -15.04 3.03
N HIS A 166 -9.72 -13.80 2.54
CA HIS A 166 -10.94 -13.02 2.34
C HIS A 166 -10.76 -11.98 1.20
N ILE A 167 -11.61 -12.02 0.17
CA ILE A 167 -11.84 -10.89 -0.75
C ILE A 167 -13.20 -10.30 -0.35
N TYR A 168 -13.21 -9.09 0.20
CA TYR A 168 -14.46 -8.38 0.41
C TYR A 168 -14.82 -7.69 -0.92
N LYS A 169 -15.90 -8.18 -1.53
CA LYS A 169 -16.32 -7.77 -2.87
C LYS A 169 -16.95 -6.37 -2.84
N LYS A 170 -16.64 -5.59 -3.88
CA LYS A 170 -17.20 -4.30 -4.30
C LYS A 170 -18.65 -4.07 -3.81
N VAL A 171 -18.86 -3.13 -2.87
CA VAL A 171 -20.20 -2.79 -2.36
C VAL A 171 -20.62 -1.38 -2.69
N THR A 172 -21.74 -1.23 -3.40
CA THR A 172 -22.79 -0.27 -3.01
C THR A 172 -24.16 -0.82 -3.42
N PRO A 173 -25.24 -0.65 -2.61
CA PRO A 173 -25.37 0.22 -1.43
C PRO A 173 -25.42 -0.53 -0.08
N LEU A 174 -25.03 0.17 0.98
CA LEU A 174 -25.19 -0.25 2.37
C LEU A 174 -26.66 -0.52 2.70
N ASP A 175 -26.93 -1.70 3.25
CA ASP A 175 -27.82 -1.88 4.40
C ASP A 175 -27.27 -3.07 5.20
N ILE A 176 -26.54 -2.75 6.28
CA ILE A 176 -25.87 -3.69 7.18
C ILE A 176 -26.96 -4.53 7.90
N PRO A 177 -26.84 -5.86 7.95
CA PRO A 177 -26.24 -6.47 9.13
C PRO A 177 -25.16 -7.51 8.80
N ILE A 178 -24.02 -7.39 9.47
CA ILE A 178 -23.02 -8.46 9.53
C ILE A 178 -23.52 -9.45 10.59
N GLU A 179 -23.96 -10.63 10.15
CA GLU A 179 -24.11 -11.80 11.02
C GLU A 179 -22.88 -12.69 10.90
N VAL A 180 -22.43 -13.16 12.07
CA VAL A 180 -21.21 -13.90 12.38
C VAL A 180 -21.29 -15.34 11.87
#